data_AF-A0A653G3R3-F1
#
_entry.id   AF-A0A653G3R3-F1
#
_cell.length_a   1.000
_cell.length_b   1.000
_cell.length_c   1.000
_cell.angle_alpha   90.00
_cell.angle_beta   90.00
_cell.angle_gamma   90.00
#
_symmetry.space_group_name_H-M   'P 1'
#
loop_
_entity.id
_entity.type
_entity.pdbx_description
1 polymer ?
#
loop_
_entity_poly.entity_id
_entity_poly.type
_entity_poly.pdbx_seq_one_letter_code
_entity_poly.pdbx_strand_id
1 'polypeptide(L)' 'MKNINFRMKQKMNEVFSVEPNELGVSFLTNYFKKITAYLKIMPFVYIIPVTFLISIFLYFILGRFLIKLVTVLQYGF' A
#
# COMPACT_ATOMS: atom_id res chain seq x y z
N MET A 1 -24.71 16.85 14.87
CA MET A 1 -23.78 16.40 13.81
C MET A 1 -23.54 14.89 13.77
N LYS A 2 -23.41 14.15 14.89
CA LYS A 2 -23.24 12.67 14.89
C LYS A 2 -24.33 11.88 14.14
N ASN A 3 -25.60 12.30 14.23
CA ASN A 3 -26.73 11.56 13.68
C ASN A 3 -26.81 11.57 12.14
N ILE A 4 -26.29 12.61 11.49
CA ILE A 4 -26.28 12.72 10.02
C ILE A 4 -25.32 11.69 9.42
N ASN A 5 -24.17 11.49 10.06
CA ASN A 5 -23.15 10.53 9.63
C ASN A 5 -23.67 9.09 9.68
N PHE A 6 -24.46 8.75 10.70
CA PHE A 6 -25.01 7.41 10.85
C PHE A 6 -26.02 7.09 9.74
N ARG A 7 -26.89 8.05 9.42
CA ARG A 7 -27.91 7.92 8.38
C ARG A 7 -27.31 7.81 6.98
N MET A 8 -26.26 8.58 6.69
CA MET A 8 -25.49 8.45 5.44
C MET A 8 -24.80 7.08 5.34
N LYS A 9 -24.17 6.61 6.41
CA LYS A 9 -23.51 5.31 6.43
C LYS A 9 -24.50 4.17 6.17
N GLN A 10 -25.69 4.24 6.75
CA GLN A 10 -26.76 3.27 6.51
C GLN A 10 -27.24 3.29 5.06
N LYS A 11 -27.46 4.48 4.48
CA LYS A 11 -27.83 4.64 3.06
C LYS A 11 -26.75 4.15 2.10
N MET A 12 -25.48 4.36 2.42
CA MET A 12 -24.38 3.79 1.64
C MET A 12 -24.41 2.25 1.67
N ASN A 13 -24.60 1.65 2.84
CA ASN A 13 -24.69 0.19 2.94
C ASN A 13 -25.92 -0.40 2.24
N GLU A 14 -27.03 0.35 2.12
CA GLU A 14 -28.22 -0.08 1.38
C GLU A 14 -28.02 -0.05 -0.14
N VAL A 15 -27.29 0.93 -0.66
CA VAL A 15 -27.21 1.21 -2.10
C VAL A 15 -25.97 0.56 -2.74
N PHE A 16 -24.88 0.41 -2.00
CA PHE A 16 -23.67 -0.23 -2.51
C PHE A 16 -23.78 -1.74 -2.36
N SER A 17 -23.79 -2.46 -3.50
CA SER A 17 -23.71 -3.93 -3.56
C SER A 17 -22.34 -4.48 -3.14
N VAL A 18 -21.37 -3.61 -2.84
CA VAL A 18 -20.00 -3.98 -2.50
C VAL A 18 -19.82 -3.79 -1.01
N GLU A 19 -19.50 -4.87 -0.30
CA GLU A 19 -19.21 -4.82 1.12
C GLU A 19 -18.05 -3.85 1.42
N PRO A 20 -18.07 -3.18 2.58
CA PRO A 20 -16.94 -2.36 3.00
C PRO A 20 -15.66 -3.21 3.01
N ASN A 21 -14.55 -2.67 2.49
CA ASN A 21 -13.25 -3.34 2.56
C ASN A 21 -12.82 -3.51 4.03
N GLU A 22 -13.15 -4.66 4.60
CA GLU A 22 -12.79 -5.08 5.95
C GLU A 22 -11.83 -6.27 5.86
N LEU A 23 -10.71 -6.18 6.57
CA LEU A 23 -9.65 -7.19 6.53
C LEU A 23 -9.84 -8.29 7.61
N GLY A 24 -11.06 -8.46 8.10
CA GLY A 24 -11.41 -9.41 9.19
C GLY A 24 -10.87 -9.05 10.58
N VAL A 25 -9.79 -8.28 10.67
CA VAL A 25 -9.17 -7.84 11.93
C VAL A 25 -9.29 -6.33 12.08
N SER A 26 -9.89 -5.85 13.17
CA SER A 26 -10.22 -4.42 13.36
C SER A 26 -9.00 -3.50 13.26
N PHE A 27 -7.85 -3.94 13.77
CA PHE A 27 -6.59 -3.21 13.68
C PHE A 27 -6.13 -3.04 12.22
N LEU A 28 -6.07 -4.13 11.46
CA LEU A 28 -5.69 -4.09 10.04
C LEU A 28 -6.69 -3.27 9.24
N THR A 29 -7.99 -3.44 9.47
CA THR A 29 -9.04 -2.68 8.81
C THR A 29 -8.88 -1.18 9.05
N ASN A 30 -8.57 -0.76 10.27
CA ASN A 30 -8.33 0.65 10.58
C ASN A 30 -7.06 1.19 9.91
N TYR A 31 -5.98 0.40 9.92
CA TYR A 31 -4.73 0.78 9.26
C TYR A 31 -4.91 0.92 7.75
N PHE A 32 -5.56 -0.06 7.12
CA PHE A 32 -5.90 -0.06 5.71
C PHE A 32 -6.78 1.12 5.33
N LYS A 33 -7.86 1.38 6.08
CA LYS A 33 -8.75 2.52 5.83
C LYS A 33 -8.00 3.86 5.93
N LYS A 34 -7.04 4.00 6.85
CA LYS A 34 -6.20 5.20 6.96
C LYS A 34 -5.27 5.36 5.76
N ILE A 35 -4.49 4.35 5.41
CA ILE A 35 -3.54 4.43 4.28
C ILE A 35 -4.28 4.69 2.98
N THR A 36 -5.33 3.92 2.72
CA THR A 36 -6.08 4.03 1.47
C THR A 36 -6.84 5.34 1.36
N ALA A 37 -7.19 6.02 2.46
CA ALA A 37 -7.79 7.35 2.40
C ALA A 37 -6.87 8.36 1.70
N TYR A 38 -5.56 8.36 2.01
CA TYR A 38 -4.60 9.24 1.35
C TYR A 38 -4.40 8.86 -0.12
N LEU A 39 -4.37 7.56 -0.42
CA LEU A 39 -4.23 7.05 -1.79
C LEU A 39 -5.45 7.33 -2.66
N LYS A 40 -6.66 7.39 -2.09
CA LYS A 40 -7.90 7.66 -2.83
C LYS A 40 -8.03 9.10 -3.32
N ILE A 41 -7.40 10.06 -2.63
CA ILE A 41 -7.50 11.49 -2.96
C ILE A 41 -6.47 11.86 -4.03
N MET A 42 -5.19 11.57 -3.78
CA MET A 42 -4.11 11.84 -4.72
C MET A 42 -3.04 10.74 -4.63
N PRO A 43 -3.22 9.62 -5.35
CA PRO A 43 -2.35 8.45 -5.23
C PRO A 43 -0.89 8.77 -5.61
N PHE A 44 -0.69 9.53 -6.68
CA PHE A 44 0.63 9.77 -7.25
C PHE A 44 1.56 10.61 -6.36
N VAL A 45 0.99 11.49 -5.53
CA VAL A 45 1.76 12.35 -4.60
C VAL A 45 2.54 11.50 -3.60
N TYR A 46 2.00 10.35 -3.19
CA TYR A 46 2.64 9.44 -2.24
C TYR A 46 3.33 8.27 -2.95
N ILE A 47 2.72 7.72 -4.01
CA ILE A 47 3.27 6.55 -4.71
C ILE A 47 4.60 6.89 -5.38
N ILE A 48 4.74 8.04 -6.05
CA ILE A 48 5.96 8.36 -6.78
C ILE A 48 7.17 8.49 -5.83
N PRO A 49 7.13 9.30 -4.75
CA PRO A 49 8.26 9.41 -3.83
C PRO A 49 8.58 8.08 -3.14
N VAL A 50 7.55 7.35 -2.68
CA VAL A 50 7.75 6.07 -1.99
C VAL A 50 8.39 5.05 -2.92
N THR A 51 7.91 4.94 -4.16
CA THR A 51 8.46 3.99 -5.15
C THR A 51 9.88 4.36 -5.53
N PHE A 52 10.19 5.65 -5.68
CA PHE A 52 11.54 6.11 -5.95
C PHE A 52 12.51 5.74 -4.82
N LEU A 53 12.13 6.00 -3.56
CA LEU A 53 12.91 5.62 -2.38
C LEU A 53 13.11 4.11 -2.26
N ILE A 54 12.05 3.33 -2.47
CA ILE A 54 12.12 1.86 -2.46
C ILE A 54 13.06 1.37 -3.57
N SER A 55 12.98 1.95 -4.76
CA SER A 55 13.83 1.56 -5.90
C SER A 55 15.31 1.83 -5.61
N ILE A 56 15.64 2.99 -5.03
CA ILE A 56 17.01 3.32 -4.59
C ILE A 56 17.48 2.32 -3.53
N PHE A 57 16.64 2.04 -2.52
CA PHE A 57 16.97 1.10 -1.47
C PHE A 57 17.24 -0.31 -2.01
N LEU A 58 16.36 -0.79 -2.90
CA LEU A 58 16.52 -2.08 -3.56
C LEU A 58 17.77 -2.12 -4.43
N TYR A 59 18.10 -1.05 -5.14
CA TYR A 59 19.32 -0.95 -5.93
C TYR A 59 20.57 -1.14 -5.06
N PHE A 60 20.64 -0.51 -3.88
CA PHE A 60 21.77 -0.68 -2.97
C PHE A 60 21.91 -2.10 -2.39
N ILE A 61 20.78 -2.75 -2.10
CA ILE A 61 20.77 -4.12 -1.59
C ILE A 61 21.10 -5.11 -2.71
N LEU A 62 20.26 -5.15 -3.74
CA LEU A 62 20.31 -6.13 -4.83
C LEU A 62 21.50 -5.91 -5.76
N GLY A 63 21.97 -4.68 -5.93
CA GLY A 63 23.16 -4.39 -6.74
C GLY A 63 24.39 -5.13 -6.22
N ARG A 64 24.58 -5.20 -4.90
CA ARG A 64 25.66 -6.01 -4.30
C ARG A 64 25.46 -7.51 -4.53
N PHE A 65 24.22 -8.00 -4.46
CA PHE A 65 23.92 -9.40 -4.73
C PHE A 65 24.17 -9.77 -6.20
N LEU A 66 23.81 -8.91 -7.14
CA LEU A 66 24.08 -9.08 -8.57
C LEU A 66 25.59 -9.15 -8.84
N ILE A 67 26.38 -8.23 -8.29
CA ILE A 67 27.85 -8.24 -8.46
C ILE A 67 28.43 -9.54 -7.90
N LYS A 68 28.02 -9.96 -6.70
CA LYS A 68 28.49 -11.23 -6.10
C LYS A 68 28.10 -12.43 -6.95
N LEU A 69 26.85 -12.48 -7.44
CA LEU A 69 26.37 -13.55 -8.28
C LEU A 69 27.19 -13.64 -9.58
N VAL A 70 27.40 -12.51 -10.26
CA VAL A 70 28.23 -12.46 -11.48
C VAL A 70 29.67 -12.87 -11.19
N THR A 71 30.25 -12.42 -10.07
CA THR A 71 31.61 -12.79 -9.67
C THR A 71 31.74 -14.30 -9.44
N VAL A 72 30.77 -14.91 -8.75
CA VAL A 72 30.73 -16.37 -8.54
C VAL A 72 30.58 -17.10 -9.87
N LEU A 73 29.73 -16.63 -10.79
CA LEU A 73 29.57 -17.25 -12.10
C LEU A 73 30.81 -17.09 -13.00
N GLN A 74 31.54 -15.98 -12.88
CA GLN A 74 32.72 -15.70 -13.71
C GLN A 74 34.00 -16.36 -13.21
N TYR A 75 34.20 -16.46 -11.89
CA TYR A 75 35.45 -16.93 -11.28
C TYR A 75 35.28 -18.22 -10.46
N GLY A 76 34.04 -18.73 -10.34
CA GLY A 76 33.73 -19.97 -9.62
C GLY A 76 33.68 -21.22 -10.50
N PHE A 77 33.95 -21.10 -11.80
CA PHE A 77 34.14 -22.21 -12.75
C PHE A 77 35.62 -22.33 -13.15
#